data_AF-A0A7W1I7U8-F1
#
_entry.id   AF-A0A7W1I7U8-F1
#
_cell.length_a   1.000
_cell.length_b   1.000
_cell.length_c   1.000
_cell.angle_alpha   90.00
_cell.angle_beta   90.00
_cell.angle_gamma   90.00
#
_symmetry.space_group_name_H-M   'P 1'
#
loop_
_entity.id
_entity.type
_entity.pdbx_description
1 polymer ?
#
loop_
_entity_poly.entity_id
_entity_poly.type
_entity_poly.pdbx_seq_one_letter_code
_entity_poly.pdbx_strand_id
1 'polypeptide(L)' 'MVIRAAPLELTGRRLMLRPLNAGDFDGWRDVRHRCREWLVKWEPRPAPGHADPSE' A
#
# COMPACT_ATOMS: atom_id res chain seq x y z
N MET A 1 -0.48 5.52 -33.32
CA MET A 1 -0.49 4.40 -32.34
C MET A 1 -1.41 4.80 -31.20
N VAL A 2 -2.59 4.18 -31.09
CA VAL A 2 -3.52 4.44 -29.98
C VAL A 2 -3.23 3.41 -28.90
N ILE A 3 -2.66 3.84 -27.77
CA ILE A 3 -2.54 2.98 -26.58
C ILE A 3 -3.94 2.88 -25.99
N ARG A 4 -4.57 1.71 -26.08
CA ARG A 4 -5.75 1.43 -25.26
C ARG A 4 -5.29 1.32 -23.81
N ALA A 5 -5.64 2.29 -22.98
CA ALA A 5 -5.48 2.16 -21.55
C ALA A 5 -6.39 1.02 -21.07
N ALA A 6 -5.81 -0.04 -20.52
CA ALA A 6 -6.58 -1.00 -19.73
C ALA A 6 -7.14 -0.27 -18.50
N PRO A 7 -8.33 -0.66 -18.01
CA PRO A 7 -8.80 -0.15 -16.72
C PRO A 7 -7.74 -0.43 -15.65
N LEU A 8 -7.47 0.55 -14.78
CA LEU A 8 -6.46 0.45 -13.72
C LEU A 8 -6.91 -0.46 -12.56
N GLU A 9 -8.04 -1.14 -12.72
CA GLU A 9 -8.65 -2.01 -11.72
C GLU A 9 -8.67 -3.46 -12.21
N LEU A 10 -8.31 -4.38 -11.31
CA LEU A 10 -8.37 -5.82 -11.54
C LEU A 10 -9.25 -6.45 -10.47
N THR A 11 -10.42 -6.96 -10.87
CA THR A 11 -11.39 -7.57 -9.95
C THR A 11 -11.36 -9.09 -10.06
N GLY A 12 -11.04 -9.75 -8.96
CA GLY A 12 -11.21 -11.20 -8.76
C GLY A 12 -12.48 -11.53 -7.98
N ARG A 13 -12.63 -12.79 -7.57
CA ARG A 13 -13.83 -13.26 -6.85
C ARG A 13 -14.05 -12.58 -5.48
N ARG A 14 -12.97 -12.17 -4.80
CA ARG A 14 -13.02 -11.58 -3.45
C ARG A 14 -12.15 -10.34 -3.28
N LEU A 15 -11.27 -10.07 -4.24
CA LEU A 15 -10.25 -9.03 -4.14
C LEU A 15 -10.34 -8.12 -5.35
N MET A 16 -10.10 -6.85 -5.12
CA MET A 16 -9.96 -5.84 -6.14
C MET A 16 -8.60 -5.19 -5.96
N LEU A 17 -7.82 -5.12 -7.03
CA LEU A 17 -6.63 -4.28 -7.11
C LEU A 17 -7.01 -3.01 -7.82
N ARG A 18 -6.63 -1.86 -7.25
CA ARG A 18 -6.87 -0.54 -7.81
C ARG A 18 -5.75 0.42 -7.39
N PRO A 19 -5.61 1.58 -8.04
CA PRO A 19 -4.68 2.61 -7.57
C PRO A 19 -5.02 3.04 -6.13
N LEU A 20 -3.96 3.40 -5.40
CA LEU A 20 -4.09 4.01 -4.08
C LEU A 20 -4.67 5.41 -4.24
N ASN A 21 -5.54 5.80 -3.31
CA ASN A 21 -6.03 7.17 -3.17
C ASN A 21 -5.92 7.64 -1.71
N ALA A 22 -6.14 8.93 -1.46
CA ALA A 22 -5.99 9.52 -0.13
C ALA A 22 -6.89 8.88 0.94
N GLY A 23 -8.07 8.36 0.55
CA GLY A 23 -9.00 7.69 1.45
C GLY A 23 -8.52 6.31 1.94
N ASP A 24 -7.41 5.80 1.42
CA ASP A 24 -6.85 4.51 1.84
C ASP A 24 -5.94 4.62 3.06
N PHE A 25 -5.60 5.83 3.49
CA PHE A 25 -4.58 6.05 4.52
C PHE A 25 -4.89 5.32 5.82
N ASP A 26 -6.11 5.42 6.34
CA ASP A 26 -6.48 4.80 7.62
C ASP A 26 -6.39 3.27 7.55
N GLY A 27 -6.94 2.66 6.49
CA GLY A 27 -6.87 1.21 6.30
C GLY A 27 -5.46 0.70 6.06
N TRP A 28 -4.64 1.45 5.32
CA TRP A 28 -3.23 1.16 5.12
C TRP A 28 -2.45 1.25 6.45
N ARG A 29 -2.66 2.32 7.23
CA ARG A 29 -2.04 2.55 8.54
C ARG A 29 -2.36 1.39 9.50
N ASP A 30 -3.63 1.01 9.60
CA ASP A 30 -4.09 -0.07 10.47
C ASP A 30 -3.41 -1.41 10.16
N VAL A 31 -3.29 -1.77 8.88
CA VAL A 31 -2.61 -3.00 8.46
C VAL A 31 -1.14 -2.95 8.85
N ARG A 32 -0.47 -1.80 8.66
CA ARG A 32 0.94 -1.65 9.02
C ARG A 32 1.19 -1.75 10.51
N HIS A 33 0.36 -1.10 11.33
CA HIS A 33 0.45 -1.20 12.80
C HIS A 33 0.23 -2.64 13.28
N ARG A 34 -0.81 -3.31 12.78
CA ARG A 34 -1.15 -4.68 13.19
C ARG A 34 -0.13 -5.72 12.74
N CYS A 35 0.55 -5.50 11.62
CA CYS A 35 1.51 -6.44 11.04
C CYS A 35 2.98 -6.02 11.27
N ARG A 36 3.24 -4.98 12.07
CA ARG A 36 4.56 -4.37 12.24
C ARG A 36 5.67 -5.37 12.56
N GLU A 37 5.45 -6.25 13.54
CA GLU A 37 6.45 -7.24 13.98
C GLU A 37 6.82 -8.24 12.88
N TRP A 38 5.91 -8.50 11.95
CA TRP A 38 6.16 -9.36 10.80
C TRP A 38 6.88 -8.60 9.68
N LEU A 39 6.41 -7.40 9.35
CA LEU A 39 6.88 -6.60 8.23
C LEU A 39 8.31 -6.07 8.42
N VAL A 40 8.65 -5.59 9.62
CA VAL A 40 9.94 -4.92 9.91
C VAL A 40 11.17 -5.79 9.63
N LYS A 41 11.01 -7.12 9.62
CA LYS A 41 12.07 -8.08 9.31
C LYS A 41 12.50 -8.03 7.84
N TRP A 42 11.58 -7.62 6.97
CA TRP A 42 11.71 -7.67 5.51
C TRP A 42 11.74 -6.30 4.85
N GLU A 43 11.37 -5.25 5.59
CA GLU A 43 11.32 -3.90 5.04
C GLU A 43 12.68 -3.21 5.03
N PRO A 44 12.90 -2.30 4.06
CA PRO A 44 14.07 -1.44 4.07
C PRO A 44 14.14 -0.65 5.39
N ARG A 45 15.34 -0.54 5.95
CA ARG A 45 15.54 0.30 7.13
C ARG A 45 15.30 1.76 6.74
N PRO A 46 14.58 2.55 7.57
CA PRO A 46 14.41 3.97 7.34
C PRO A 46 15.77 4.67 7.24
N ALA A 47 15.85 5.68 6.38
CA ALA A 47 16.98 6.60 6.43
C ALA A 47 17.02 7.29 7.80
N PRO A 48 18.20 7.55 8.38
CA PRO A 48 18.31 8.26 9.64
C PRO A 48 17.53 9.58 9.61
N GLY A 49 16.70 9.82 10.63
CA GLY A 49 15.91 11.04 10.77
C GLY A 49 14.59 11.11 10.00
N HIS A 50 14.22 10.08 9.23
CA HIS A 50 12.88 10.01 8.63
C HIS A 50 11.86 9.41 9.60
N ALA A 51 10.68 10.04 9.66
CA ALA A 51 9.53 9.50 10.39
C ALA A 51 9.00 8.23 9.69
N ASP A 52 8.38 7.34 10.46
CA ASP A 52 7.62 6.23 9.89
C ASP A 52 6.40 6.82 9.16
N PRO A 53 6.18 6.49 7.87
CA PRO A 53 5.04 7.02 7.12
C PRO A 53 3.68 6.60 7.70
N SER A 54 3.66 5.66 8.64
CA SER A 54 2.47 5.12 9.31
C SER A 54 2.11 5.86 10.61
N GLU A 55 2.87 6.90 10.98
CA GLU A 55 2.70 7.70 12.20
C GLU A 55 2.03 9.06 11.95
#